data_AF-A0A929PIN2-F1
#
_entry.id   AF-A0A929PIN2-F1
#
_cell.length_a   1.000
_cell.length_b   1.000
_cell.length_c   1.000
_cell.angle_alpha   90.00
_cell.angle_beta   90.00
_cell.angle_gamma   90.00
#
_symmetry.space_group_name_H-M   'P 1'
#
loop_
_entity.id
_entity.type
_entity.pdbx_description
1 polymer ?
#
loop_
_entity_poly.entity_id
_entity_poly.type
_entity_poly.pdbx_seq_one_letter_code
_entity_poly.pdbx_strand_id
1 'polypeptide(L)'
;MNKKQGILLGTALTLLLGIAIATTSASSDVIIYAFDQKPAGSDEGNEWVTFHNPATEGVDIGNWTFESTHGTTAIDWIAKGTTLYSGAYCTYTPHYRWLDNSEEAIIITYLKR
;
A
#
# COMPACT_ATOMS: atom_id res chain seq x y z
N MET A 1 -40.27 -45.65 -52.19
CA MET A 1 -40.66 -44.25 -52.47
C MET A 1 -40.51 -43.42 -51.20
N ASN A 2 -39.39 -42.70 -51.11
CA ASN A 2 -39.22 -41.29 -50.74
C ASN A 2 -39.99 -40.71 -49.54
N LYS A 3 -39.27 -40.27 -48.49
CA LYS A 3 -38.95 -38.84 -48.29
C LYS A 3 -38.02 -38.64 -47.08
N LYS A 4 -36.97 -37.84 -47.32
CA LYS A 4 -36.00 -37.33 -46.35
C LYS A 4 -36.65 -36.26 -45.46
N GLN A 5 -36.49 -36.37 -44.15
CA GLN A 5 -36.65 -35.29 -43.16
C GLN A 5 -35.66 -35.68 -42.03
N GLY A 6 -34.41 -35.22 -42.03
CA GLY A 6 -34.02 -33.88 -41.58
C GLY A 6 -33.54 -33.98 -40.13
N ILE A 7 -32.28 -34.36 -39.91
CA ILE A 7 -31.64 -34.37 -38.59
C ILE A 7 -31.49 -32.92 -38.15
N LEU A 8 -32.26 -32.47 -37.15
CA LEU A 8 -32.04 -31.17 -36.53
C LEU A 8 -31.04 -31.34 -35.39
N LEU A 9 -29.76 -31.09 -35.70
CA LEU A 9 -28.67 -30.95 -34.73
C LEU A 9 -28.90 -29.67 -33.92
N GLY A 10 -29.43 -29.81 -32.71
CA GLY A 10 -29.49 -28.73 -31.72
C GLY A 10 -28.18 -28.64 -30.93
N THR A 11 -27.11 -28.11 -31.52
CA THR A 11 -25.93 -27.72 -30.74
C THR A 11 -26.17 -26.34 -30.16
N ALA A 12 -26.60 -26.27 -28.90
CA ALA A 12 -26.57 -25.03 -28.13
C ALA A 12 -25.10 -24.72 -27.79
N LEU A 13 -24.44 -23.92 -28.63
CA LEU A 13 -23.12 -23.38 -28.34
C LEU A 13 -23.31 -22.20 -27.38
N THR A 14 -23.25 -22.46 -26.07
CA THR A 14 -23.16 -21.40 -25.07
C THR A 14 -21.79 -20.73 -25.20
N LEU A 15 -21.76 -19.56 -25.81
CA LEU A 15 -20.58 -18.70 -25.85
C LEU A 15 -20.35 -18.14 -24.44
N LEU A 16 -19.48 -18.78 -23.66
CA LEU A 16 -18.98 -18.23 -22.41
C LEU A 16 -18.07 -17.05 -22.78
N LEU A 17 -18.60 -15.84 -22.75
CA LEU A 17 -17.83 -14.62 -22.95
C LEU A 17 -16.87 -14.51 -21.75
N GLY A 18 -15.62 -14.90 -21.96
CA GLY A 18 -14.57 -14.81 -20.95
C GLY A 18 -14.32 -13.35 -20.59
N ILE A 19 -14.93 -12.88 -19.51
CA ILE A 19 -14.54 -11.62 -18.88
C ILE A 19 -13.19 -11.92 -18.24
N ALA A 20 -12.11 -11.43 -18.85
CA ALA A 20 -10.81 -11.37 -18.20
C ALA A 20 -10.94 -10.39 -17.03
N ILE A 21 -11.13 -10.92 -15.83
CA ILE A 21 -11.02 -10.13 -14.60
C ILE A 21 -9.52 -9.86 -14.46
N ALA A 22 -9.09 -8.65 -14.85
CA ALA A 22 -7.75 -8.19 -14.53
C ALA A 22 -7.67 -8.06 -13.00
N THR A 23 -7.13 -9.07 -12.33
CA THR A 23 -6.74 -8.93 -10.93
C THR A 23 -5.59 -7.95 -10.90
N THR A 24 -5.86 -6.70 -10.52
CA THR A 24 -4.79 -5.77 -10.17
C THR A 24 -4.00 -6.41 -9.05
N SER A 25 -2.76 -6.83 -9.30
CA SER A 25 -1.88 -7.27 -8.22
C SER A 25 -1.76 -6.10 -7.24
N ALA A 26 -2.42 -6.21 -6.09
CA ALA A 26 -2.17 -5.28 -4.99
C ALA A 26 -0.68 -5.39 -4.65
N SER A 27 -0.03 -4.24 -4.44
CA SER A 27 1.32 -4.23 -3.90
C SER A 27 1.34 -5.13 -2.65
N SER A 28 2.26 -6.08 -2.57
CA SER A 28 2.49 -6.83 -1.31
C SER A 28 3.18 -5.98 -0.27
N ASP A 29 3.77 -4.86 -0.70
CA ASP A 29 4.68 -4.09 0.10
C ASP A 29 3.92 -2.95 0.78
N VAL A 30 4.25 -2.72 2.05
CA VAL A 30 3.79 -1.55 2.80
C VAL A 30 4.30 -0.29 2.10
N ILE A 31 3.42 0.68 1.92
CA ILE A 31 3.69 1.93 1.22
C ILE A 31 3.65 3.12 2.17
N ILE A 32 4.32 4.21 1.79
CA ILE A 32 3.96 5.55 2.26
C ILE A 32 2.66 5.93 1.57
N TYR A 33 1.59 6.07 2.34
CA TYR A 33 0.27 6.41 1.83
C TYR A 33 0.07 7.93 1.71
N ALA A 34 0.47 8.67 2.74
CA ALA A 34 0.33 10.11 2.80
C ALA A 34 1.33 10.70 3.80
N PHE A 35 1.65 11.96 3.67
CA PHE A 35 2.44 12.72 4.63
C PHE A 35 2.07 14.21 4.54
N ASP A 36 2.39 14.96 5.59
CA ASP A 36 2.32 16.42 5.60
C ASP A 36 3.56 16.98 6.31
N GLN A 37 4.37 17.71 5.54
CA GLN A 37 5.55 18.41 6.02
C GLN A 37 5.24 19.84 6.46
N LYS A 38 4.02 20.34 6.20
CA LYS A 38 3.59 21.70 6.51
C LYS A 38 2.14 21.75 7.01
N PRO A 39 1.86 21.08 8.13
CA PRO A 39 0.53 21.04 8.73
C PRO A 39 0.07 22.43 9.17
N ALA A 40 -1.24 22.63 9.23
CA ALA A 40 -1.81 23.89 9.72
C ALA A 40 -1.46 24.12 11.21
N GLY A 41 -0.87 25.28 11.53
CA GLY A 41 -0.48 25.63 12.89
C GLY A 41 1.02 25.92 12.98
N SER A 42 1.64 25.55 14.11
CA SER A 42 3.10 25.54 14.23
C SER A 42 3.65 24.35 13.45
N ASP A 43 4.66 24.55 12.61
CA ASP A 43 5.27 23.44 11.84
C ASP A 43 5.86 22.38 12.79
N GLU A 44 6.56 22.82 13.83
CA GLU A 44 7.26 21.92 14.77
C GLU A 44 6.31 20.99 15.54
N GLY A 45 6.54 19.68 15.39
CA GLY A 45 5.86 18.62 16.14
C GLY A 45 4.47 18.24 15.61
N ASN A 46 4.05 18.77 14.46
CA ASN A 46 2.78 18.43 13.83
C ASN A 46 2.93 17.67 12.51
N GLU A 47 4.16 17.59 11.98
CA GLU A 47 4.49 16.90 10.74
C GLU A 47 4.23 15.39 10.88
N TRP A 48 3.69 14.75 9.84
CA TRP A 48 3.29 13.36 9.93
C TRP A 48 3.51 12.56 8.65
N VAL A 49 3.64 11.24 8.81
CA VAL A 49 3.62 10.26 7.73
C VAL A 49 2.63 9.16 8.08
N THR A 50 1.95 8.61 7.07
CA THR A 50 1.06 7.46 7.20
C THR A 50 1.55 6.34 6.31
N PHE A 51 1.73 5.17 6.90
CA PHE A 51 2.02 3.92 6.21
C PHE A 51 0.73 3.13 5.99
N HIS A 52 0.65 2.40 4.88
CA HIS A 52 -0.47 1.52 4.57
C HIS A 52 0.01 0.14 4.13
N ASN A 53 -0.67 -0.90 4.61
CA ASN A 53 -0.50 -2.27 4.12
C ASN A 53 -1.63 -2.64 3.14
N PRO A 54 -1.40 -2.54 1.82
CA PRO A 54 -2.39 -2.95 0.81
C PRO A 54 -2.50 -4.47 0.62
N ALA A 55 -1.64 -5.27 1.26
CA ALA A 55 -1.66 -6.73 1.13
C ALA A 55 -2.84 -7.35 1.89
N THR A 56 -3.14 -8.61 1.57
CA THR A 56 -4.18 -9.42 2.22
C THR A 56 -3.72 -10.06 3.53
N GLU A 57 -2.46 -9.91 3.90
CA GLU A 57 -1.84 -10.49 5.10
C GLU A 57 -1.22 -9.40 5.97
N GLY A 58 -1.00 -9.69 7.25
CA GLY A 58 -0.30 -8.77 8.15
C GLY A 58 1.21 -8.79 7.91
N VAL A 59 1.84 -7.61 8.01
CA VAL A 59 3.29 -7.43 7.81
C VAL A 59 3.94 -7.06 9.15
N ASP A 60 5.00 -7.77 9.55
CA ASP A 60 5.85 -7.36 10.68
C ASP A 60 6.68 -6.14 10.26
N ILE A 61 6.30 -4.97 10.78
CA ILE A 61 6.96 -3.70 10.57
C ILE A 61 7.86 -3.31 11.76
N GLY A 62 8.07 -4.23 12.71
CA GLY A 62 8.90 -3.99 13.88
C GLY A 62 10.35 -3.72 13.53
N ASN A 63 10.92 -2.68 14.15
CA ASN A 63 12.26 -2.14 13.90
C ASN A 63 12.48 -1.57 12.50
N TRP A 64 11.42 -1.33 11.71
CA TRP A 64 11.56 -0.50 10.53
C TRP A 64 12.01 0.89 10.96
N THR A 65 12.96 1.45 10.24
CA THR A 65 13.42 2.82 10.45
C THR A 65 12.90 3.71 9.34
N PHE A 66 12.61 4.95 9.69
CA PHE A 66 12.33 6.00 8.72
C PHE A 66 13.18 7.21 9.04
N GLU A 67 13.72 7.80 7.98
CA GLU A 67 14.71 8.88 8.04
C GLU A 67 14.22 10.06 7.20
N SER A 68 14.32 11.26 7.76
CA SER A 68 14.29 12.51 6.99
C SER A 68 15.67 12.83 6.44
N THR A 69 15.72 13.42 5.26
CA THR A 69 16.96 13.49 4.46
C THR A 69 17.49 14.91 4.31
N HIS A 70 16.72 15.93 4.72
CA HIS A 70 17.10 17.32 4.58
C HIS A 70 17.30 18.02 5.94
N GLY A 71 18.20 19.02 5.96
CA GLY A 71 18.50 19.80 7.16
C GLY A 71 19.00 18.99 8.34
N THR A 72 18.24 19.01 9.45
CA THR A 72 18.54 18.18 10.63
C THR A 72 17.81 16.86 10.48
N THR A 73 18.54 15.83 10.06
CA THR A 73 17.97 14.50 9.85
C THR A 73 17.56 13.86 11.17
N ALA A 74 16.37 13.27 11.18
CA ALA A 74 15.85 12.47 12.29
C ALA A 74 15.71 11.03 11.83
N ILE A 75 16.19 10.10 12.65
CA ILE A 75 15.96 8.67 12.46
C ILE A 75 15.08 8.21 13.61
N ASP A 76 13.91 7.67 13.26
CA ASP A 76 13.02 7.03 14.21
C ASP A 76 12.72 5.60 13.78
N TRP A 77 12.16 4.82 14.71
CA TRP A 77 11.85 3.42 14.45
C TRP A 77 10.49 3.00 14.98
N ILE A 78 9.93 2.00 14.32
CA ILE A 78 8.70 1.33 14.75
C ILE A 78 9.06 0.31 15.83
N ALA A 79 8.31 0.31 16.94
CA ALA A 79 8.55 -0.59 18.06
C ALA A 79 8.58 -2.06 17.62
N LYS A 80 9.52 -2.83 18.19
CA LYS A 80 9.67 -4.27 17.91
C LYS A 80 8.35 -5.01 18.16
N GLY A 81 8.00 -5.93 17.26
CA GLY A 81 6.80 -6.76 17.37
C GLY A 81 5.52 -6.08 16.86
N THR A 82 5.63 -4.90 16.26
CA THR A 82 4.50 -4.23 15.62
C THR A 82 4.14 -4.94 14.32
N THR A 83 2.89 -5.40 14.22
CA THR A 83 2.32 -5.95 12.99
C THR A 83 1.34 -4.94 12.38
N LEU A 84 1.54 -4.59 11.12
CA LEU A 84 0.58 -3.82 10.34
C LEU A 84 -0.37 -4.79 9.63
N TYR A 85 -1.59 -4.92 10.13
CA TYR A 85 -2.58 -5.84 9.57
C TYR A 85 -3.00 -5.46 8.14
N SER A 86 -3.59 -6.41 7.43
CA SER A 86 -4.13 -6.20 6.08
C SER A 86 -5.09 -5.01 6.05
N GLY A 87 -4.89 -4.11 5.08
CA GLY A 87 -5.70 -2.91 4.90
C GLY A 87 -5.50 -1.82 5.96
N ALA A 88 -4.65 -2.04 6.96
CA ALA A 88 -4.46 -1.11 8.06
C ALA A 88 -3.60 0.09 7.67
N TYR A 89 -3.72 1.15 8.47
CA TYR A 89 -2.93 2.37 8.39
C TYR A 89 -2.22 2.62 9.71
N CYS A 90 -1.00 3.16 9.65
CA CYS A 90 -0.22 3.57 10.81
C CYS A 90 0.31 4.98 10.58
N THR A 91 -0.10 5.94 11.41
CA THR A 91 0.36 7.33 11.33
C THR A 91 1.39 7.60 12.40
N TYR A 92 2.50 8.21 12.00
CA TYR A 92 3.58 8.66 12.88
C TYR A 92 3.65 10.19 12.89
N THR A 93 3.71 10.77 14.09
CA THR A 93 3.82 12.21 14.34
C THR A 93 4.74 12.42 15.55
N PRO A 94 6.02 12.76 15.34
CA PRO A 94 6.93 13.05 16.45
C PRO A 94 6.60 14.40 17.10
N HIS A 95 6.97 14.58 18.37
CA HIS A 95 6.81 15.85 19.10
C HIS A 95 7.91 16.88 18.80
N TYR A 96 8.71 16.65 17.77
CA TYR A 96 9.83 17.48 17.36
C TYR A 96 9.76 17.69 15.84
N ARG A 97 10.44 18.73 15.33
CA ARG A 97 10.51 18.98 13.89
C ARG A 97 11.39 17.93 13.21
N TRP A 98 10.86 17.25 12.21
CA TRP A 98 11.53 16.16 11.52
C TRP A 98 11.45 16.23 9.98
N LEU A 99 10.44 16.85 9.38
CA LEU A 99 10.34 17.02 7.92
C LEU A 99 10.56 18.48 7.53
N ASP A 100 11.55 18.75 6.68
CA ASP A 100 11.74 20.12 6.19
C ASP A 100 10.74 20.52 5.09
N ASN A 101 10.46 21.82 5.02
CA ASN A 101 9.52 22.40 4.05
C ASN A 101 10.04 22.44 2.59
N SER A 102 11.30 22.06 2.35
CA SER A 102 11.95 22.09 1.04
C SER A 102 12.94 20.94 0.88
N GLU A 103 12.97 20.33 -0.31
CA GLU A 103 13.96 19.29 -0.68
C GLU A 103 13.96 18.04 0.24
N GLU A 104 12.83 17.76 0.90
CA GLU A 104 12.67 16.65 1.84
C GLU A 104 12.27 15.34 1.13
N ALA A 105 12.77 14.23 1.67
CA ALA A 105 12.37 12.89 1.29
C ALA A 105 12.34 11.96 2.51
N ILE A 106 11.30 11.12 2.58
CA ILE A 106 11.15 10.10 3.62
C ILE A 106 11.65 8.77 3.06
N ILE A 107 12.69 8.20 3.66
CA ILE A 107 13.23 6.90 3.28
C ILE A 107 12.82 5.87 4.33
N ILE A 108 12.12 4.81 3.91
CA ILE A 108 11.86 3.64 4.74
C ILE A 108 12.95 2.61 4.51
N THR A 109 13.60 2.18 5.59
CA THR A 109 14.52 1.04 5.55
C THR A 109 13.96 -0.09 6.37
N TYR A 110 13.84 -1.26 5.75
CA TYR A 110 13.46 -2.50 6.42
C TYR A 110 14.68 -3.41 6.52
N LEU A 111 14.89 -3.99 7.70
CA LEU A 111 15.88 -5.05 7.89
C LEU A 111 15.28 -6.35 7.33
N LYS A 112 15.73 -6.79 6.15
CA LYS A 112 15.47 -8.17 5.72
C LYS A 112 16.12 -9.10 6.75
N ARG A 113 15.29 -9.86 7.48
CA ARG A 113 15.79 -10.99 8.27
C ARG A 113 16.21 -12.13 7.35
#